data_AF-A0A9D1GAT6-F1
#
_entry.id   AF-A0A9D1GAT6-F1
#
_cell.length_a   1.000
_cell.length_b   1.000
_cell.length_c   1.000
_cell.angle_alpha   90.00
_cell.angle_beta   90.00
_cell.angle_gamma   90.00
#
_symmetry.space_group_name_H-M   'P 1'
#
loop_
_entity.id
_entity.type
_entity.pdbx_description
1 polymer ?
#
loop_
_entity_poly.entity_id
_entity_poly.type
_entity_poly.pdbx_seq_one_letter_code
_entity_poly.pdbx_strand_id
1 'polypeptide(L)'
;MKSNKILVVFVTLFFLTTVGSVSYICYDNFVNKNITNEVEKDTDNDTIEELDINSRLVQTLYNKVVLSGDSYYKYFMYDSDNYVVSDASEESKLTLAYFNLTNKNFVDIGIEELNNTVLIPGFSDYHILNVVNNTVSFIPYNSLLVAYQDLFGSDVTIDKSVPVSIDSYGGIYYVYNESLDGYVPYMRISGETSASYYTGSVVRAEKSNKEIVVYEEVKEIYYDDTEINHATYVYTFNIDDDGLYSFVSRVKE
;
A
#
# COMPACT_ATOMS: atom_id res chain seq x y z
N MET A 1 -61.02 12.42 28.81
CA MET A 1 -60.06 11.55 28.10
C MET A 1 -59.22 10.79 29.12
N LYS A 2 -59.58 9.55 29.44
CA LYS A 2 -58.78 8.64 30.28
C LYS A 2 -58.24 7.52 29.39
N SER A 3 -57.08 7.75 28.79
CA SER A 3 -56.23 6.66 28.29
C SER A 3 -54.85 7.20 27.95
N ASN A 4 -53.80 6.51 28.43
CA ASN A 4 -52.45 6.36 27.85
C ASN A 4 -51.37 6.03 28.89
N LYS A 5 -51.63 6.16 30.19
CA LYS A 5 -50.62 5.77 31.20
C LYS A 5 -50.35 4.26 31.23
N ILE A 6 -51.39 3.43 31.03
CA ILE A 6 -51.25 1.96 31.01
C ILE A 6 -50.51 1.51 29.74
N LEU A 7 -50.81 2.12 28.59
CA LEU A 7 -50.13 1.81 27.33
C LEU A 7 -48.64 2.16 27.40
N VAL A 8 -48.29 3.33 27.95
CA VAL A 8 -46.89 3.75 28.12
C VAL A 8 -46.15 2.77 29.04
N VAL A 9 -46.75 2.36 30.16
CA VAL A 9 -46.14 1.36 31.05
C VAL A 9 -45.90 0.04 30.34
N PHE A 10 -46.86 -0.45 29.55
CA PHE A 10 -46.70 -1.70 28.78
C PHE A 10 -45.61 -1.60 27.71
N VAL A 11 -45.52 -0.49 26.98
CA VAL A 11 -44.48 -0.28 25.96
C VAL A 11 -43.10 -0.20 26.59
N THR A 12 -42.96 0.51 27.72
CA THR A 12 -41.69 0.60 28.45
C THR A 12 -41.26 -0.74 29.02
N LEU A 13 -42.20 -1.52 29.60
CA LEU A 13 -41.90 -2.86 30.10
C LEU A 13 -41.47 -3.80 28.96
N PHE A 14 -42.17 -3.75 27.83
CA PHE A 14 -41.86 -4.56 26.65
C PHE A 14 -40.45 -4.25 26.11
N PHE A 15 -40.08 -2.97 25.99
CA PHE A 15 -38.73 -2.55 25.57
C PHE A 15 -37.65 -3.01 26.55
N LEU A 16 -37.86 -2.86 27.86
CA LEU A 16 -36.90 -3.32 28.87
C LEU A 16 -36.70 -4.84 28.83
N THR A 17 -37.78 -5.61 28.65
CA THR A 17 -37.69 -7.06 28.58
C THR A 17 -37.08 -7.57 27.28
N THR A 18 -37.34 -6.91 26.14
CA THR A 18 -36.81 -7.32 24.83
C THR A 18 -35.35 -6.93 24.67
N VAL A 19 -34.96 -5.71 25.06
CA VAL A 19 -33.55 -5.28 25.02
C VAL A 19 -32.73 -6.12 26.01
N GLY A 20 -33.23 -6.35 27.22
CA GLY A 20 -32.54 -7.18 28.22
C GLY A 20 -32.35 -8.64 27.78
N SER A 21 -33.35 -9.24 27.13
CA SER A 21 -33.25 -10.63 26.65
C SER A 21 -32.36 -10.76 25.42
N VAL A 22 -32.40 -9.81 24.47
CA VAL A 22 -31.48 -9.80 23.31
C VAL A 22 -30.04 -9.60 23.78
N SER A 23 -29.79 -8.68 24.72
CA SER A 23 -28.46 -8.48 25.29
C SER A 23 -27.95 -9.71 26.05
N TYR A 24 -28.83 -10.41 26.79
CA TYR A 24 -28.46 -11.66 27.45
C TYR A 24 -28.14 -12.78 26.46
N ILE A 25 -28.94 -12.95 25.40
CA ILE A 25 -28.67 -13.95 24.35
C ILE A 25 -27.36 -13.65 23.62
N CYS A 26 -27.08 -12.37 23.33
CA CYS A 26 -25.80 -11.98 22.73
C CYS A 26 -24.62 -12.24 23.68
N TYR A 27 -24.78 -11.97 24.98
CA TYR A 27 -23.74 -12.23 25.98
C TYR A 27 -23.53 -13.72 26.19
N ASP A 28 -24.58 -14.53 26.32
CA ASP A 28 -24.50 -15.98 26.52
C ASP A 28 -23.92 -16.68 25.28
N ASN A 29 -24.27 -16.24 24.06
CA ASN A 29 -23.63 -16.74 22.84
C ASN A 29 -22.15 -16.31 22.73
N PHE A 30 -21.79 -15.10 23.17
CA PHE A 30 -20.41 -14.64 23.17
C PHE A 30 -19.56 -15.36 24.22
N VAL A 31 -20.12 -15.59 25.42
CA VAL A 31 -19.44 -16.24 26.53
C VAL A 31 -19.37 -17.76 26.36
N ASN A 32 -20.43 -18.44 25.90
CA ASN A 32 -20.36 -19.87 25.59
C ASN A 32 -19.46 -20.18 24.39
N LYS A 33 -19.30 -19.25 23.44
CA LYS A 33 -18.30 -19.37 22.36
C LYS A 33 -16.86 -19.17 22.87
N ASN A 34 -16.67 -18.47 23.99
CA ASN A 34 -15.35 -18.20 24.57
C ASN A 34 -14.95 -19.10 25.74
N ILE A 35 -15.90 -19.80 26.39
CA ILE A 35 -15.62 -20.66 27.56
C ILE A 35 -15.65 -22.17 27.22
N THR A 36 -16.24 -22.57 26.09
CA THR A 36 -16.32 -24.00 25.68
C THR A 36 -15.33 -24.41 24.58
N ASN A 37 -14.20 -23.72 24.46
CA ASN A 37 -13.05 -24.29 23.75
C ASN A 37 -12.10 -24.86 24.80
N GLU A 38 -12.45 -26.08 25.24
CA GLU A 38 -11.46 -27.02 25.75
C GLU A 38 -10.28 -27.09 24.78
N VAL A 39 -9.11 -27.35 25.36
CA VAL A 39 -7.83 -27.55 24.70
C VAL A 39 -7.92 -28.75 23.75
N GLU A 40 -8.52 -28.55 22.57
CA GLU A 40 -8.10 -29.30 21.40
C GLU A 40 -6.80 -28.66 20.93
N LYS A 41 -5.76 -29.48 21.00
CA LYS A 41 -4.47 -29.20 20.39
C LYS A 41 -4.73 -29.13 18.90
N ASP A 42 -5.09 -27.94 18.42
CA ASP A 42 -5.37 -27.70 17.01
C ASP A 42 -4.08 -28.06 16.28
N THR A 43 -4.17 -29.15 15.54
CA THR A 43 -3.10 -29.57 14.66
C THR A 43 -3.37 -28.72 13.45
N ASP A 44 -2.77 -27.53 13.42
CA ASP A 44 -2.88 -26.50 12.38
C ASP A 44 -2.74 -27.19 11.02
N ASN A 45 -3.89 -27.55 10.45
CA ASN A 45 -3.97 -28.00 9.08
C ASN A 45 -4.14 -26.70 8.32
N ASP A 46 -3.02 -26.12 7.87
CA ASP A 46 -2.98 -24.97 6.96
C ASP A 46 -3.81 -25.29 5.72
N THR A 47 -5.12 -25.07 5.81
CA THR A 47 -6.01 -25.19 4.65
C THR A 47 -5.75 -23.99 3.77
N ILE A 48 -5.02 -24.23 2.68
CA ILE A 48 -4.83 -23.27 1.61
C ILE A 48 -6.19 -23.06 0.92
N GLU A 49 -6.68 -21.83 0.95
CA GLU A 49 -7.88 -21.39 0.25
C GLU A 49 -7.49 -20.69 -1.05
N GLU A 50 -7.98 -21.18 -2.18
CA GLU A 50 -7.83 -20.49 -3.47
C GLU A 50 -8.76 -19.28 -3.53
N LEU A 51 -8.21 -18.11 -3.82
CA LEU A 51 -8.95 -16.86 -3.93
C LEU A 51 -9.28 -16.56 -5.39
N ASP A 52 -10.46 -15.99 -5.65
CA ASP A 52 -10.78 -15.46 -6.98
C ASP A 52 -9.83 -14.31 -7.32
N ILE A 53 -9.04 -14.49 -8.39
CA ILE A 53 -8.08 -13.50 -8.88
C ILE A 53 -8.75 -12.18 -9.28
N ASN A 54 -10.03 -12.20 -9.64
CA ASN A 54 -10.80 -11.01 -10.00
C ASN A 54 -11.51 -10.37 -8.80
N SER A 55 -11.36 -10.96 -7.61
CA SER A 55 -11.95 -10.40 -6.40
C SER A 55 -11.36 -9.02 -6.10
N ARG A 56 -12.19 -8.15 -5.51
CA ARG A 56 -11.76 -6.81 -5.10
C ARG A 56 -10.56 -6.88 -4.15
N LEU A 57 -10.49 -7.89 -3.29
CA LEU A 57 -9.38 -8.07 -2.36
C LEU A 57 -8.06 -8.30 -3.10
N VAL A 58 -7.98 -9.34 -3.93
CA VAL A 58 -6.77 -9.69 -4.70
C VAL A 58 -6.32 -8.52 -5.57
N GLN A 59 -7.26 -7.91 -6.30
CA GLN A 59 -6.96 -6.76 -7.15
C GLN A 59 -6.48 -5.55 -6.36
N THR A 60 -7.02 -5.29 -5.16
CA THR A 60 -6.55 -4.18 -4.32
C THR A 60 -5.14 -4.43 -3.83
N LEU A 61 -4.84 -5.63 -3.31
CA LEU A 61 -3.50 -5.97 -2.82
C LEU A 61 -2.46 -5.92 -3.92
N TYR A 62 -2.76 -6.50 -5.08
CA TYR A 62 -1.86 -6.53 -6.23
C TYR A 62 -1.59 -5.12 -6.79
N ASN A 63 -2.63 -4.30 -6.97
CA ASN A 63 -2.46 -2.95 -7.51
C ASN A 63 -1.72 -2.00 -6.57
N LYS A 64 -1.69 -2.28 -5.26
CA LYS A 64 -0.87 -1.53 -4.31
C LYS A 64 0.63 -1.65 -4.59
N VAL A 65 1.07 -2.76 -5.18
CA VAL A 65 2.51 -3.05 -5.28
C VAL A 65 3.01 -3.00 -6.72
N VAL A 66 2.24 -3.46 -7.71
CA VAL A 66 2.76 -3.68 -9.07
C VAL A 66 2.78 -2.45 -9.97
N LEU A 67 2.21 -1.31 -9.56
CA LEU A 67 1.76 -0.23 -10.47
C LEU A 67 0.69 -0.71 -11.46
N SER A 68 -0.43 0.00 -11.53
CA SER A 68 -1.52 -0.39 -12.44
C SER A 68 -1.14 -0.14 -13.91
N GLY A 69 -1.35 -1.14 -14.76
CA GLY A 69 -1.21 -1.05 -16.24
C GLY A 69 0.18 -1.37 -16.77
N ASP A 70 0.28 -1.67 -18.07
CA ASP A 70 1.55 -1.95 -18.74
C ASP A 70 2.37 -0.67 -18.83
N SER A 71 3.62 -0.71 -18.34
CA SER A 71 4.40 0.51 -18.21
C SER A 71 5.90 0.28 -18.12
N TYR A 72 6.64 1.23 -18.69
CA TYR A 72 8.08 1.40 -18.46
C TYR A 72 8.39 1.75 -17.00
N TYR A 73 7.45 2.39 -16.29
CA TYR A 73 7.62 2.78 -14.89
C TYR A 73 7.60 1.58 -13.93
N LYS A 74 7.15 0.40 -14.38
CA LYS A 74 7.25 -0.85 -13.60
C LYS A 74 8.69 -1.36 -13.46
N TYR A 75 9.63 -0.80 -14.22
CA TYR A 75 11.03 -1.23 -14.22
C TYR A 75 11.62 -1.34 -12.80
N PHE A 76 11.36 -0.37 -11.91
CA PHE A 76 11.96 -0.39 -10.57
C PHE A 76 11.58 -1.64 -9.76
N MET A 77 10.37 -2.19 -9.99
CA MET A 77 9.96 -3.44 -9.35
C MET A 77 10.76 -4.62 -9.89
N TYR A 78 11.04 -4.67 -11.19
CA TYR A 78 11.65 -5.81 -11.87
C TYR A 78 13.17 -5.71 -12.03
N ASP A 79 13.81 -4.63 -11.60
CA ASP A 79 15.27 -4.45 -11.61
C ASP A 79 16.00 -5.44 -10.68
N SER A 80 15.26 -6.07 -9.76
CA SER A 80 15.73 -7.18 -8.94
C SER A 80 14.82 -8.39 -9.12
N ASP A 81 15.35 -9.61 -8.96
CA ASP A 81 14.52 -10.81 -8.93
C ASP A 81 13.68 -10.87 -7.64
N ASN A 82 14.22 -10.36 -6.53
CA ASN A 82 13.61 -10.47 -5.21
C ASN A 82 13.57 -9.13 -4.49
N TYR A 83 12.43 -8.83 -3.90
CA TYR A 83 12.18 -7.70 -3.02
C TYR A 83 11.61 -8.21 -1.70
N VAL A 84 12.30 -7.97 -0.58
CA VAL A 84 11.83 -8.35 0.75
C VAL A 84 11.82 -7.08 1.62
N VAL A 85 10.67 -6.72 2.18
CA VAL A 85 10.48 -5.46 2.90
C VAL A 85 11.44 -5.32 4.10
N SER A 86 11.80 -6.41 4.77
CA SER A 86 12.78 -6.36 5.87
C SER A 86 14.18 -5.93 5.43
N ASP A 87 14.54 -6.21 4.18
CA ASP A 87 15.89 -6.04 3.64
C ASP A 87 15.98 -4.89 2.64
N ALA A 88 14.83 -4.39 2.18
CA ALA A 88 14.73 -3.28 1.23
C ALA A 88 15.23 -1.97 1.86
N SER A 89 15.94 -1.18 1.05
CA SER A 89 16.31 0.18 1.41
C SER A 89 15.08 1.05 1.63
N GLU A 90 15.22 2.06 2.47
CA GLU A 90 14.15 3.04 2.69
C GLU A 90 13.77 3.76 1.38
N GLU A 91 14.75 4.09 0.54
CA GLU A 91 14.51 4.72 -0.76
C GLU A 91 13.54 3.89 -1.60
N SER A 92 13.77 2.57 -1.66
CA SER A 92 12.92 1.68 -2.45
C SER A 92 11.50 1.53 -1.87
N LYS A 93 11.37 1.51 -0.54
CA LYS A 93 10.06 1.54 0.13
C LYS A 93 9.30 2.83 -0.14
N LEU A 94 10.01 3.97 -0.11
CA LEU A 94 9.44 5.28 -0.41
C LEU A 94 9.00 5.40 -1.87
N THR A 95 9.78 4.86 -2.81
CA THR A 95 9.41 4.77 -4.22
C THR A 95 8.10 3.99 -4.39
N LEU A 96 7.97 2.84 -3.73
CA LEU A 96 6.73 2.05 -3.77
C LEU A 96 5.53 2.82 -3.19
N ALA A 97 5.72 3.52 -2.06
CA ALA A 97 4.69 4.36 -1.44
C ALA A 97 4.27 5.53 -2.34
N TYR A 98 5.24 6.16 -3.02
CA TYR A 98 4.97 7.25 -3.97
C TYR A 98 4.03 6.81 -5.10
N PHE A 99 4.22 5.60 -5.62
CA PHE A 99 3.40 5.05 -6.69
C PHE A 99 1.95 4.74 -6.29
N ASN A 100 1.64 4.78 -4.99
CA ASN A 100 0.29 4.68 -4.46
C ASN A 100 -0.38 6.05 -4.27
N LEU A 101 0.33 7.15 -4.52
CA LEU A 101 -0.23 8.49 -4.47
C LEU A 101 -1.12 8.76 -5.69
N THR A 102 -2.16 9.55 -5.46
CA THR A 102 -3.08 10.03 -6.50
C THR A 102 -2.99 11.55 -6.58
N ASN A 103 -3.54 12.17 -7.63
CA ASN A 103 -3.48 13.63 -7.82
C ASN A 103 -3.92 14.46 -6.59
N LYS A 104 -4.83 13.94 -5.76
CA LYS A 104 -5.30 14.62 -4.53
C LYS A 104 -4.24 14.69 -3.42
N ASN A 105 -3.19 13.88 -3.52
CA ASN A 105 -2.11 13.80 -2.56
C ASN A 105 -1.03 14.86 -2.81
N PHE A 106 -1.09 15.55 -3.94
CA PHE A 106 -0.17 16.60 -4.34
C PHE A 106 -0.80 17.98 -4.16
N VAL A 107 0.03 18.97 -3.84
CA VAL A 107 -0.38 20.38 -3.67
C VAL A 107 0.59 21.25 -4.46
N ASP A 108 0.07 22.14 -5.29
CA ASP A 108 0.93 23.11 -5.98
C ASP A 108 1.28 24.27 -5.02
N ILE A 109 2.57 24.53 -4.85
CA ILE A 109 3.09 25.63 -4.03
C ILE A 109 4.00 26.54 -4.84
N GLY A 110 4.07 27.83 -4.47
CA GLY A 110 4.97 28.80 -5.09
C GLY A 110 6.44 28.53 -4.75
N ILE A 111 7.34 29.02 -5.60
CA ILE A 111 8.79 28.75 -5.50
C ILE A 111 9.58 29.75 -4.64
N GLU A 112 8.95 30.80 -4.13
CA GLU A 112 9.63 31.96 -3.54
C GLU A 112 10.52 31.61 -2.33
N GLU A 113 10.15 30.58 -1.57
CA GLU A 113 10.85 30.12 -0.36
C GLU A 113 11.66 28.83 -0.57
N LEU A 114 11.73 28.33 -1.81
CA LEU A 114 12.38 27.07 -2.14
C LEU A 114 13.83 27.30 -2.62
N ASN A 115 14.71 26.37 -2.26
CA ASN A 115 16.05 26.35 -2.83
C ASN A 115 15.97 25.97 -4.31
N ASN A 116 16.58 26.77 -5.18
CA ASN A 116 16.63 26.45 -6.62
C ASN A 116 17.46 25.19 -6.92
N THR A 117 18.37 24.83 -6.01
CA THR A 117 19.22 23.64 -6.14
C THR A 117 19.42 22.94 -4.81
N VAL A 118 19.59 21.61 -4.85
CA VAL A 118 19.91 20.79 -3.67
C VAL A 118 21.01 19.78 -4.01
N LEU A 119 21.81 19.41 -3.01
CA LEU A 119 22.72 18.27 -3.09
C LEU A 119 22.06 17.08 -2.40
N ILE A 120 21.82 16.01 -3.16
CA ILE A 120 21.21 14.78 -2.65
C ILE A 120 22.34 13.83 -2.26
N PRO A 121 22.33 13.24 -1.05
CA PRO A 121 23.32 12.25 -0.64
C PRO A 121 23.45 11.12 -1.65
N GLY A 122 24.68 10.74 -1.99
CA GLY A 122 24.95 9.71 -3.01
C GLY A 122 25.21 10.27 -4.42
N PHE A 123 24.94 11.55 -4.67
CA PHE A 123 25.23 12.20 -5.95
C PHE A 123 26.37 13.23 -5.83
N SER A 124 27.18 13.35 -6.88
CA SER A 124 28.22 14.37 -6.98
C SER A 124 27.71 15.73 -7.47
N ASP A 125 26.51 15.74 -8.06
CA ASP A 125 25.97 16.88 -8.81
C ASP A 125 24.76 17.50 -8.10
N TYR A 126 24.56 18.80 -8.31
CA TYR A 126 23.36 19.48 -7.84
C TYR A 126 22.13 19.08 -8.66
N HIS A 127 21.00 18.95 -7.99
CA HIS A 127 19.69 18.77 -8.59
C HIS A 127 18.96 20.11 -8.59
N ILE A 128 18.23 20.41 -9.65
CA ILE A 128 17.56 21.69 -9.88
C ILE A 128 16.09 21.54 -9.51
N LEU A 129 15.50 22.55 -8.89
CA LEU A 129 14.07 22.56 -8.56
C LEU A 129 13.22 22.29 -9.81
N ASN A 130 12.29 21.32 -9.73
CA ASN A 130 11.43 20.98 -10.85
C ASN A 130 10.18 21.88 -10.87
N VAL A 131 10.23 22.95 -11.66
CA VAL A 131 9.23 24.03 -11.67
C VAL A 131 8.37 23.98 -12.93
N VAL A 132 7.06 24.11 -12.76
CA VAL A 132 6.07 24.30 -13.84
C VAL A 132 5.25 25.54 -13.52
N ASN A 133 5.24 26.54 -14.40
CA ASN A 133 4.45 27.78 -14.22
C ASN A 133 4.67 28.49 -12.85
N ASN A 134 5.92 28.59 -12.38
CA ASN A 134 6.31 29.15 -11.07
C ASN A 134 5.74 28.40 -9.85
N THR A 135 5.27 27.17 -10.02
CA THR A 135 4.89 26.28 -8.92
C THR A 135 5.66 24.97 -8.99
N VAL A 136 5.67 24.24 -7.87
CA VAL A 136 6.13 22.84 -7.82
C VAL A 136 4.99 21.97 -7.31
N SER A 137 4.95 20.73 -7.77
CA SER A 137 4.03 19.73 -7.24
C SER A 137 4.61 19.16 -5.95
N PHE A 138 4.15 19.65 -4.81
CA PHE A 138 4.64 19.27 -3.49
C PHE A 138 3.83 18.11 -2.90
N ILE A 139 4.51 17.23 -2.15
CA ILE A 139 3.87 16.11 -1.45
C ILE A 139 3.90 16.40 0.06
N PRO A 140 2.76 16.71 0.70
CA PRO A 140 2.70 16.81 2.15
C PRO A 140 3.19 15.52 2.82
N TYR A 141 3.97 15.63 3.90
CA TYR A 141 4.53 14.46 4.61
C TYR A 141 3.46 13.43 4.96
N ASN A 142 2.33 13.89 5.50
CA ASN A 142 1.23 13.02 5.89
C ASN A 142 0.60 12.26 4.70
N SER A 143 0.59 12.83 3.50
CA SER A 143 0.11 12.13 2.30
C SER A 143 0.98 10.92 1.98
N LEU A 144 2.30 11.07 2.05
CA LEU A 144 3.24 9.98 1.80
C LEU A 144 3.24 8.97 2.96
N LEU A 145 3.18 9.44 4.21
CA LEU A 145 3.12 8.58 5.39
C LEU A 145 1.91 7.63 5.35
N VAL A 146 0.73 8.14 5.00
CA VAL A 146 -0.48 7.30 4.89
C VAL A 146 -0.31 6.22 3.82
N ALA A 147 0.27 6.54 2.66
CA ALA A 147 0.55 5.55 1.62
C ALA A 147 1.60 4.52 2.06
N TYR A 148 2.64 4.97 2.76
CA TYR A 148 3.70 4.12 3.30
C TYR A 148 3.15 3.16 4.38
N GLN A 149 2.29 3.65 5.28
CA GLN A 149 1.65 2.83 6.31
C GLN A 149 0.61 1.85 5.74
N ASP A 150 -0.12 2.25 4.70
CA ASP A 150 -1.07 1.37 4.01
C ASP A 150 -0.38 0.21 3.26
N LEU A 151 0.93 0.32 3.00
CA LEU A 151 1.76 -0.74 2.43
C LEU A 151 2.43 -1.61 3.49
N PHE A 152 3.01 -0.99 4.53
CA PHE A 152 3.96 -1.68 5.41
C PHE A 152 3.48 -1.82 6.87
N GLY A 153 2.27 -1.37 7.18
CA GLY A 153 1.66 -1.45 8.51
C GLY A 153 1.48 -0.08 9.17
N SER A 154 0.59 0.03 10.15
CA SER A 154 0.22 1.32 10.78
C SER A 154 1.32 1.96 11.64
N ASP A 155 2.21 1.15 12.23
CA ASP A 155 3.20 1.61 13.21
C ASP A 155 4.54 2.06 12.60
N VAL A 156 4.69 1.95 11.27
CA VAL A 156 5.93 2.33 10.59
C VAL A 156 6.04 3.85 10.41
N THR A 157 7.27 4.33 10.26
CA THR A 157 7.60 5.73 10.03
C THR A 157 8.64 5.87 8.92
N ILE A 158 8.63 7.02 8.26
CA ILE A 158 9.55 7.33 7.16
C ILE A 158 10.84 7.96 7.70
N ASP A 159 11.99 7.50 7.21
CA ASP A 159 13.25 8.24 7.36
C ASP A 159 13.28 9.44 6.40
N LYS A 160 13.04 10.63 6.96
CA LYS A 160 12.98 11.91 6.25
C LYS A 160 14.31 12.33 5.61
N SER A 161 15.43 11.70 5.97
CA SER A 161 16.73 11.98 5.35
C SER A 161 16.89 11.35 3.97
N VAL A 162 16.03 10.39 3.63
CA VAL A 162 16.07 9.64 2.38
C VAL A 162 15.15 10.30 1.35
N PRO A 163 15.65 10.63 0.15
CA PRO A 163 14.82 11.16 -0.92
C PRO A 163 13.91 10.07 -1.49
N VAL A 164 12.78 10.47 -2.08
CA VAL A 164 11.95 9.58 -2.89
C VAL A 164 12.42 9.68 -4.34
N SER A 165 12.90 8.57 -4.91
CA SER A 165 13.21 8.46 -6.34
C SER A 165 11.97 7.93 -7.08
N ILE A 166 11.55 8.61 -8.16
CA ILE A 166 10.31 8.25 -8.88
C ILE A 166 10.56 7.57 -10.23
N ASP A 167 11.82 7.37 -10.58
CA ASP A 167 12.25 6.66 -11.77
C ASP A 167 13.66 6.09 -11.58
N SER A 168 13.92 4.99 -12.27
CA SER A 168 15.25 4.36 -12.34
C SER A 168 16.17 5.07 -13.34
N TYR A 169 15.64 5.97 -14.17
CA TYR A 169 16.33 6.60 -15.30
C TYR A 169 16.32 8.14 -15.30
N GLY A 170 15.31 8.74 -14.68
CA GLY A 170 14.80 10.07 -15.02
C GLY A 170 14.95 11.12 -13.91
N GLY A 171 15.87 10.95 -12.98
CA GLY A 171 16.47 12.07 -12.27
C GLY A 171 15.53 12.92 -11.39
N ILE A 172 14.24 12.60 -11.23
CA ILE A 172 13.36 13.34 -10.32
C ILE A 172 13.41 12.71 -8.93
N TYR A 173 13.77 13.54 -7.97
CA TYR A 173 13.85 13.21 -6.55
C TYR A 173 12.98 14.17 -5.76
N TYR A 174 12.13 13.61 -4.91
CA TYR A 174 11.41 14.40 -3.92
C TYR A 174 12.23 14.40 -2.63
N VAL A 175 12.63 15.60 -2.20
CA VAL A 175 13.49 15.82 -1.03
C VAL A 175 12.68 16.47 0.08
N TYR A 176 12.78 15.94 1.30
CA TYR A 176 12.06 16.48 2.44
C TYR A 176 12.52 17.90 2.78
N ASN A 177 11.55 18.79 3.02
CA ASN A 177 11.73 20.16 3.44
C ASN A 177 11.04 20.36 4.80
N GLU A 178 11.84 20.62 5.84
CA GLU A 178 11.36 20.77 7.22
C GLU A 178 10.38 21.94 7.40
N SER A 179 10.60 23.06 6.70
CA SER A 179 9.76 24.26 6.85
C SER A 179 8.35 24.07 6.29
N LEU A 180 8.20 23.19 5.30
CA LEU A 180 6.92 22.88 4.66
C LEU A 180 6.28 21.58 5.16
N ASP A 181 7.01 20.79 5.95
CA ASP A 181 6.65 19.43 6.36
C ASP A 181 6.17 18.55 5.19
N GLY A 182 7.05 18.38 4.21
CA GLY A 182 6.79 17.50 3.07
C GLY A 182 7.91 17.52 2.05
N TYR A 183 7.66 16.93 0.89
CA TYR A 183 8.68 16.67 -0.11
C TYR A 183 8.54 17.57 -1.34
N VAL A 184 9.68 18.13 -1.76
CA VAL A 184 9.81 19.06 -2.88
C VAL A 184 10.54 18.38 -4.03
N PRO A 185 10.05 18.46 -5.28
CA PRO A 185 10.67 17.79 -6.41
C PRO A 185 11.88 18.56 -6.95
N TYR A 186 12.99 17.84 -7.12
CA TYR A 186 14.19 18.30 -7.79
C TYR A 186 14.53 17.32 -8.92
N MET A 187 15.04 17.84 -10.03
CA MET A 187 15.43 17.06 -11.18
C MET A 187 16.95 17.12 -11.41
N ARG A 188 17.53 15.98 -11.75
CA ARG A 188 18.82 15.87 -12.40
C ARG A 188 18.60 16.07 -13.90
N ILE A 189 19.49 16.79 -14.55
CA ILE A 189 19.54 16.80 -16.01
C ILE A 189 20.18 15.48 -16.45
N SER A 190 19.39 14.43 -16.68
CA SER A 190 19.83 13.17 -17.30
C SER A 190 19.35 13.07 -18.75
N GLY A 191 20.04 12.24 -19.55
CA GLY A 191 19.70 11.99 -20.95
C GLY A 191 18.62 10.92 -21.11
N GLU A 192 18.02 10.88 -22.30
CA GLU A 192 16.99 9.89 -22.66
C GLU A 192 17.57 8.47 -22.75
N THR A 193 16.86 7.49 -22.18
CA THR A 193 17.11 6.07 -22.40
C THR A 193 15.86 5.39 -22.94
N SER A 194 16.04 4.48 -23.89
CA SER A 194 14.98 3.61 -24.40
C SER A 194 14.71 2.51 -23.37
N ALA A 195 13.50 2.40 -22.86
CA ALA A 195 13.12 1.38 -21.89
C ALA A 195 12.38 0.21 -22.56
N SER A 196 12.43 -0.98 -21.95
CA SER A 196 11.50 -2.09 -22.17
C SER A 196 10.26 -1.88 -21.30
N TYR A 197 9.07 -2.31 -21.77
CA TYR A 197 7.85 -2.24 -20.97
C TYR A 197 7.51 -3.61 -20.38
N TYR A 198 6.92 -3.60 -19.20
CA TYR A 198 6.52 -4.82 -18.51
C TYR A 198 5.01 -4.96 -18.53
N THR A 199 4.56 -6.15 -18.91
CA THR A 199 3.15 -6.56 -18.81
C THR A 199 3.04 -7.62 -17.73
N GLY A 200 2.04 -7.48 -16.86
CA GLY A 200 1.91 -8.29 -15.65
C GLY A 200 0.47 -8.72 -15.44
N SER A 201 0.24 -10.01 -15.21
CA SER A 201 -1.11 -10.55 -15.00
C SER A 201 -1.16 -11.50 -13.82
N VAL A 202 -2.19 -11.35 -12.98
CA VAL A 202 -2.43 -12.27 -11.86
C VAL A 202 -2.92 -13.60 -12.40
N VAL A 203 -2.18 -14.67 -12.11
CA VAL A 203 -2.50 -16.03 -12.58
C VAL A 203 -3.07 -16.92 -11.49
N ARG A 204 -2.78 -16.61 -10.22
CA ARG A 204 -3.24 -17.39 -9.07
C ARG A 204 -3.21 -16.52 -7.81
N ALA A 205 -4.10 -16.80 -6.87
CA ALA A 205 -4.04 -16.20 -5.54
C ALA A 205 -4.49 -17.21 -4.48
N GLU A 206 -3.81 -17.24 -3.36
CA GLU A 206 -3.99 -18.23 -2.29
C GLU A 206 -3.99 -17.51 -0.94
N LYS A 207 -4.75 -18.03 0.00
CA LYS A 207 -4.72 -17.61 1.40
C LYS A 207 -4.40 -18.79 2.28
N SER A 208 -3.45 -18.60 3.19
CA SER A 208 -3.17 -19.55 4.28
C SER A 208 -3.03 -18.76 5.57
N ASN A 209 -3.89 -19.04 6.56
CA ASN A 209 -3.89 -18.35 7.84
C ASN A 209 -3.93 -16.82 7.73
N LYS A 210 -2.84 -16.17 8.17
CA LYS A 210 -2.61 -14.73 8.15
C LYS A 210 -1.77 -14.27 6.96
N GLU A 211 -1.70 -15.08 5.90
CA GLU A 211 -0.95 -14.79 4.69
C GLU A 211 -1.86 -14.86 3.46
N ILE A 212 -1.69 -13.90 2.55
CA ILE A 212 -2.20 -13.97 1.19
C ILE A 212 -1.02 -13.93 0.24
N VAL A 213 -1.03 -14.86 -0.71
CA VAL A 213 -0.06 -14.95 -1.78
C VAL A 213 -0.74 -14.68 -3.11
N VAL A 214 -0.15 -13.81 -3.93
CA VAL A 214 -0.61 -13.50 -5.29
C VAL A 214 0.50 -13.82 -6.27
N TYR A 215 0.21 -14.65 -7.27
CA TYR A 215 1.15 -15.04 -8.30
C TYR A 215 0.91 -14.20 -9.55
N GLU A 216 1.99 -13.63 -10.08
CA GLU A 216 2.00 -12.81 -11.29
C GLU A 216 2.85 -13.48 -12.36
N GLU A 217 2.32 -13.54 -13.57
CA GLU A 217 3.11 -13.79 -14.78
C GLU A 217 3.51 -12.44 -15.39
N VAL A 218 4.81 -12.25 -15.60
CA VAL A 218 5.39 -11.01 -16.14
C VAL A 218 6.12 -11.29 -17.43
N LYS A 219 5.82 -10.47 -18.45
CA LYS A 219 6.54 -10.44 -19.71
C LYS A 219 7.22 -9.09 -19.87
N GLU A 220 8.51 -9.15 -20.16
CA GLU A 220 9.27 -7.98 -20.58
C GLU A 220 9.23 -7.92 -22.10
N ILE A 221 8.78 -6.78 -22.61
CA ILE A 221 8.57 -6.56 -24.02
C ILE A 221 9.44 -5.39 -24.46
N TYR A 222 10.22 -5.62 -25.51
CA TYR A 222 11.03 -4.59 -26.13
C TYR A 222 10.16 -3.62 -26.95
N TYR A 223 10.72 -2.48 -27.37
CA TYR A 223 9.94 -1.44 -28.04
C TYR A 223 9.29 -1.87 -29.38
N ASP A 224 9.74 -2.99 -29.95
CA ASP A 224 9.24 -3.58 -31.20
C ASP A 224 8.26 -4.75 -30.98
N ASP A 225 7.69 -4.85 -29.78
CA ASP A 225 6.77 -5.90 -29.34
C ASP A 225 7.38 -7.31 -29.27
N THR A 226 8.72 -7.39 -29.25
CA THR A 226 9.41 -8.66 -29.00
C THR A 226 9.41 -8.97 -27.51
N GLU A 227 8.84 -10.11 -27.11
CA GLU A 227 9.03 -10.68 -25.78
C GLU A 227 10.51 -11.07 -25.62
N ILE A 228 11.18 -10.47 -24.63
CA ILE A 228 12.61 -10.71 -24.35
C ILE A 228 12.82 -11.44 -23.03
N ASN A 229 11.84 -11.42 -22.13
CA ASN A 229 11.90 -12.14 -20.86
C ASN A 229 10.49 -12.52 -20.39
N HIS A 230 10.41 -13.60 -19.63
CA HIS A 230 9.20 -14.11 -19.02
C HIS A 230 9.57 -14.71 -17.67
N ALA A 231 8.94 -14.19 -16.60
CA ALA A 231 9.14 -14.68 -15.24
C ALA A 231 7.80 -14.76 -14.48
N THR A 232 7.78 -15.60 -13.45
CA THR A 232 6.69 -15.65 -12.48
C THR A 232 7.17 -15.09 -11.16
N TYR A 233 6.34 -14.28 -10.51
CA TYR A 233 6.63 -13.67 -9.22
C TYR A 233 5.52 -13.97 -8.22
N VAL A 234 5.94 -14.12 -6.96
CA VAL A 234 5.09 -14.40 -5.81
C VAL A 234 5.08 -13.19 -4.90
N TYR A 235 3.93 -12.55 -4.76
CA TYR A 235 3.70 -11.44 -3.85
C TYR A 235 3.09 -11.96 -2.56
N THR A 236 3.70 -11.65 -1.43
CA THR A 236 3.26 -12.08 -0.10
C THR A 236 2.74 -10.89 0.69
N PHE A 237 1.58 -11.07 1.31
CA PHE A 237 0.94 -10.09 2.20
C PHE A 237 0.58 -10.75 3.52
N ASN A 238 0.87 -10.06 4.64
CA ASN A 238 0.44 -10.48 5.96
C ASN A 238 -0.85 -9.79 6.38
N ILE A 239 -1.66 -10.48 7.16
CA ILE A 239 -2.89 -10.00 7.78
C ILE A 239 -2.64 -9.81 9.28
N ASP A 240 -2.83 -8.60 9.78
CA ASP A 240 -2.77 -8.35 11.22
C ASP A 240 -4.07 -8.76 11.95
N ASP A 241 -4.10 -8.57 13.27
CA ASP A 241 -5.26 -8.94 14.09
C ASP A 241 -6.49 -8.05 13.84
N ASP A 242 -6.29 -6.85 13.28
CA ASP A 242 -7.35 -5.92 12.90
C ASP A 242 -7.85 -6.16 11.45
N GLY A 243 -7.23 -7.10 10.74
CA GLY A 243 -7.58 -7.46 9.36
C GLY A 243 -6.99 -6.54 8.30
N LEU A 244 -5.97 -5.75 8.65
CA LEU A 244 -5.21 -4.94 7.70
C LEU A 244 -4.12 -5.76 7.04
N TYR A 245 -3.84 -5.43 5.79
CA TYR A 245 -2.88 -6.14 4.96
C TYR A 245 -1.60 -5.33 4.82
N SER A 246 -0.46 -5.97 5.07
CA SER A 246 0.87 -5.38 4.85
C SER A 246 1.64 -6.20 3.83
N PHE A 247 2.27 -5.53 2.86
CA PHE A 247 3.16 -6.16 1.89
C PHE A 247 4.44 -6.64 2.57
N VAL A 248 4.87 -7.85 2.21
CA VAL A 248 6.05 -8.51 2.81
C VAL A 248 7.15 -8.68 1.79
N SER A 249 6.82 -9.21 0.61
CA SER A 249 7.83 -9.53 -0.39
C SER A 249 7.24 -9.77 -1.78
N ARG A 250 8.08 -9.60 -2.79
CA ARG A 250 7.91 -10.13 -4.15
C ARG A 250 9.14 -10.98 -4.47
N VAL A 251 8.96 -12.26 -4.74
CA VAL A 251 10.07 -13.21 -4.99
C VAL A 251 9.84 -13.91 -6.32
N LYS A 252 10.89 -14.10 -7.10
CA LYS A 252 10.82 -14.84 -8.36
C LYS A 252 10.74 -16.34 -8.10
N GLU A 253 9.87 -17.05 -8.83
CA GLU A 253 9.81 -18.52 -8.83
C GLU A 253 10.90 -19.15 -9.71
#